data_AF-W7WF35-F1
#
_entry.id   AF-W7WF35-F1
#
_cell.length_a   1.000
_cell.length_b   1.000
_cell.length_c   1.000
_cell.angle_alpha   90.00
_cell.angle_beta   90.00
_cell.angle_gamma   90.00
#
_symmetry.space_group_name_H-M   'P 1'
#
loop_
_entity.id
_entity.type
_entity.pdbx_description
1 polymer ?
#
loop_
_entity_poly.entity_id
_entity_poly.type
_entity_poly.pdbx_seq_one_letter_code
_entity_poly.pdbx_strand_id
1 'polypeptide(L)'
;MRRSLPRGLALLGAVLLAAGLTACADKPQTASGPKKGDSKPWDGSTEAGYTAPDWKQGDRASWEQQLRARNQQQNEYTRSR
;
A
#
# COMPACT_ATOMS: atom_id res chain seq x y z
N MET A 1 -3.48 51.76 -11.84
CA MET A 1 -4.27 51.09 -12.91
C MET A 1 -4.89 49.81 -12.36
N ARG A 2 -6.17 49.83 -11.96
CA ARG A 2 -6.89 48.61 -11.56
C ARG A 2 -7.45 47.96 -12.83
N ARG A 3 -6.83 46.87 -13.29
CA ARG A 3 -7.39 46.07 -14.38
C ARG A 3 -8.63 45.35 -13.83
N SER A 4 -9.81 45.77 -14.29
CA SER A 4 -11.06 45.09 -13.98
C SER A 4 -11.10 43.77 -14.74
N LEU A 5 -11.08 42.66 -14.01
CA LEU A 5 -11.28 41.35 -14.60
C LEU A 5 -12.68 41.28 -15.23
N PRO A 6 -12.80 40.89 -16.51
CA PRO A 6 -14.10 40.76 -17.13
C PRO A 6 -14.88 39.65 -16.42
N ARG A 7 -16.15 39.90 -16.13
CA ARG A 7 -17.04 38.98 -15.39
C ARG A 7 -17.01 37.56 -15.95
N GLY A 8 -16.85 37.40 -17.27
CA GLY A 8 -16.71 36.10 -17.92
C GLY A 8 -15.45 35.32 -17.50
N LEU A 9 -14.30 35.99 -17.31
CA LEU A 9 -13.06 35.33 -16.90
C LEU A 9 -13.11 34.92 -15.41
N ALA A 10 -13.77 35.73 -14.58
CA ALA A 10 -13.99 35.41 -13.18
C ALA A 10 -14.93 34.19 -13.02
N LEU A 11 -16.01 34.13 -13.82
CA LEU A 11 -16.93 32.98 -13.83
C LEU A 11 -16.25 31.70 -14.33
N LEU A 12 -15.46 31.79 -15.40
CA LEU A 12 -14.71 30.64 -15.92
C LEU A 12 -13.69 30.11 -14.88
N GLY A 13 -12.98 31.00 -14.19
CA GLY A 13 -12.05 30.63 -13.13
C GLY A 13 -12.75 29.95 -11.94
N ALA A 14 -13.93 30.41 -11.55
CA ALA A 14 -14.71 29.80 -10.48
C ALA A 14 -15.18 28.37 -10.84
N VAL A 15 -15.60 28.15 -12.09
CA VAL A 15 -16.00 26.82 -12.58
C VAL A 15 -14.82 25.86 -12.60
N LEU A 16 -13.65 26.30 -13.08
CA LEU A 16 -12.45 25.47 -13.13
C LEU A 16 -11.94 25.10 -11.73
N LEU A 17 -12.00 26.04 -10.77
CA LEU A 17 -11.67 25.75 -9.37
C LEU A 17 -12.63 24.73 -8.76
N ALA A 18 -13.94 24.87 -8.99
CA ALA A 18 -14.93 23.92 -8.49
C ALA A 18 -14.75 22.52 -9.07
N ALA A 19 -14.37 22.40 -10.35
CA ALA A 19 -14.07 21.11 -10.99
C ALA A 19 -12.80 20.44 -10.42
N GLY A 20 -11.80 21.23 -9.99
CA GLY A 20 -10.57 20.69 -9.38
C GLY A 20 -10.78 20.02 -8.02
N LEU A 21 -11.87 20.33 -7.32
CA LEU A 21 -12.17 19.71 -6.01
C LEU A 21 -12.64 18.24 -6.13
N THR A 22 -12.99 17.75 -7.33
CA THR A 22 -13.43 16.36 -7.53
C THR A 22 -12.28 15.38 -7.77
N ALA A 23 -11.02 15.80 -7.64
CA ALA A 23 -9.85 14.97 -7.93
C ALA A 23 -9.67 13.75 -6.99
N CYS A 24 -10.28 13.76 -5.80
CA CYS A 24 -10.28 12.61 -4.88
C CYS A 24 -11.61 11.83 -4.85
N ALA A 25 -12.51 12.05 -5.82
CA ALA A 25 -13.78 11.34 -5.92
C ALA A 25 -13.62 9.94 -6.53
N ASP A 26 -12.65 9.16 -6.05
CA ASP A 26 -12.51 7.76 -6.42
C ASP A 26 -13.76 6.98 -5.98
N LYS A 27 -14.15 5.98 -6.77
CA LYS A 27 -15.17 5.03 -6.32
C LYS A 27 -14.70 4.37 -5.03
N PRO A 28 -15.60 4.08 -4.07
CA PRO A 28 -15.24 3.30 -2.90
C PRO A 28 -14.51 2.02 -3.33
N GLN A 29 -13.25 1.87 -2.89
CA GLN A 29 -12.49 0.63 -3.08
C GLN A 29 -12.93 -0.40 -2.05
N THR A 30 -14.21 -0.75 -2.09
CA THR A 30 -14.77 -1.83 -1.29
C THR A 30 -14.55 -3.14 -2.03
N ALA A 31 -14.08 -4.17 -1.33
CA ALA A 31 -14.07 -5.51 -1.87
C ALA A 31 -15.52 -5.93 -2.20
N SER A 32 -15.82 -6.12 -3.48
CA SER A 32 -17.13 -6.58 -3.95
C SER A 32 -17.21 -8.10 -3.76
N GLY A 33 -17.92 -8.55 -2.72
CA GLY A 33 -18.18 -9.99 -2.47
C GLY A 33 -17.52 -10.53 -1.20
N PRO A 34 -17.69 -11.84 -0.92
CA PRO A 34 -17.08 -12.48 0.23
C PRO A 34 -15.57 -12.28 0.19
N LYS A 35 -14.98 -11.82 1.30
CA LYS A 35 -13.52 -11.77 1.42
C LYS A 35 -13.00 -13.19 1.18
N LYS A 36 -12.22 -13.38 0.13
CA LYS A 36 -11.45 -14.62 -0.04
C LYS A 36 -10.60 -14.76 1.22
N GLY A 37 -10.74 -15.89 1.91
CA GLY A 37 -9.90 -16.18 3.07
C GLY A 37 -8.43 -16.10 2.68
N ASP A 38 -7.63 -15.52 3.56
CA ASP A 38 -6.18 -15.46 3.37
C ASP A 38 -5.62 -16.89 3.27
N SER A 39 -4.71 -17.10 2.33
CA SER A 39 -3.92 -18.34 2.28
C SER A 39 -3.01 -18.44 3.49
N LYS A 40 -2.50 -19.63 3.80
CA LYS A 40 -1.58 -19.76 4.93
C LYS A 40 -0.31 -18.95 4.61
N PRO A 41 0.28 -18.24 5.57
CA PRO A 41 1.46 -17.41 5.31
C PRO A 41 2.68 -18.18 4.79
N TRP A 42 2.78 -19.48 5.13
CA TRP A 42 3.83 -20.37 4.67
C TRP A 42 3.51 -21.07 3.33
N ASP A 43 2.33 -20.87 2.74
CA ASP A 43 2.01 -21.38 1.39
C ASP A 43 2.84 -20.68 0.31
N GLY A 44 3.43 -19.51 0.62
CA GLY A 44 4.44 -18.83 -0.18
C GLY A 44 4.06 -18.38 -1.59
N SER A 45 5.00 -17.69 -2.24
CA SER A 45 4.86 -17.25 -3.63
C SER A 45 5.37 -18.32 -4.59
N THR A 46 4.69 -18.48 -5.73
CA THR A 46 5.19 -19.26 -6.87
C THR A 46 6.20 -18.47 -7.71
N GLU A 47 6.36 -17.17 -7.44
CA GLU A 47 7.26 -16.31 -8.18
C GLU A 47 8.68 -16.34 -7.59
N ALA A 48 9.63 -16.74 -8.43
CA ALA A 48 11.04 -16.75 -8.09
C ALA A 48 11.51 -15.32 -7.77
N GLY A 49 12.15 -15.14 -6.60
CA GLY A 49 12.72 -13.86 -6.16
C GLY A 49 12.02 -13.20 -4.97
N TYR A 50 10.79 -13.62 -4.63
CA TYR A 50 10.06 -13.12 -3.45
C TYR A 50 10.12 -14.10 -2.26
N THR A 51 10.98 -15.11 -2.35
CA THR A 51 11.17 -16.14 -1.33
C THR A 51 12.60 -16.09 -0.80
N ALA A 52 12.79 -16.41 0.49
CA ALA A 52 14.14 -16.49 1.06
C ALA A 52 14.87 -17.74 0.53
N PRO A 53 16.19 -17.69 0.29
CA PRO A 53 16.93 -18.78 -0.37
C PRO A 53 16.79 -20.14 0.32
N ASP A 54 16.80 -20.16 1.65
CA ASP A 54 16.77 -21.39 2.46
C ASP A 54 15.35 -21.81 2.89
N TRP A 55 14.31 -21.22 2.30
CA TRP A 55 12.93 -21.53 2.61
C TRP A 55 12.19 -22.11 1.41
N LYS A 56 11.37 -23.13 1.66
CA LYS A 56 10.57 -23.84 0.65
C LYS A 56 9.08 -23.60 0.87
N GLN A 57 8.35 -23.54 -0.24
CA GLN A 57 6.90 -23.42 -0.24
C GLN A 57 6.23 -24.51 0.63
N GLY A 58 5.28 -24.12 1.48
CA GLY A 58 4.55 -25.03 2.38
C GLY A 58 5.30 -25.40 3.66
N ASP A 59 6.59 -25.09 3.78
CA ASP A 59 7.37 -25.38 4.99
C ASP A 59 7.11 -24.33 6.07
N ARG A 60 6.16 -24.64 6.96
CA ARG A 60 5.81 -23.80 8.10
C ARG A 60 6.96 -23.62 9.08
N ALA A 61 7.71 -24.68 9.38
CA ALA A 61 8.73 -24.63 10.42
C ALA A 61 9.90 -23.71 10.00
N SER A 62 10.36 -23.87 8.76
CA SER A 62 11.38 -22.99 8.17
C SER A 62 10.87 -21.55 8.05
N TRP A 63 9.60 -21.34 7.68
CA TRP A 63 8.99 -20.01 7.63
C TRP A 63 8.99 -19.31 9.00
N GLU A 64 8.55 -20.01 10.05
CA GLU A 64 8.53 -19.49 11.43
C GLU A 64 9.95 -19.21 11.96
N GLN A 65 10.93 -20.05 11.58
CA GLN A 65 12.33 -19.84 11.95
C GLN A 65 12.92 -18.60 11.29
N GLN A 66 12.65 -18.38 10.01
CA GLN A 66 13.09 -17.18 9.28
C GLN A 66 12.52 -15.90 9.91
N LEU A 67 11.24 -15.90 10.29
CA LEU A 67 10.61 -14.78 10.99
C LEU A 67 11.24 -14.51 12.35
N ARG A 68 11.48 -15.56 13.15
CA ARG A 68 12.16 -15.41 14.45
C ARG A 68 13.56 -14.83 14.27
N ALA A 69 14.34 -15.36 13.34
CA ALA A 69 15.69 -14.87 13.05
C ALA A 69 15.69 -13.39 12.66
N ARG A 70 14.81 -12.99 11.73
CA ARG A 70 14.67 -11.58 11.31
C ARG A 70 14.31 -10.67 12.48
N ASN A 71 13.35 -11.07 13.32
CA ASN A 71 12.92 -10.26 14.46
C ASN A 71 14.06 -10.05 15.48
N GLN A 72 14.87 -11.08 15.74
CA GLN A 72 16.03 -10.95 16.63
C GLN A 72 17.09 -10.00 16.06
N GLN A 73 17.28 -10.02 14.74
CA GLN A 73 18.24 -9.13 14.09
C GLN A 73 17.81 -7.66 14.08
N GLN A 74 16.53 -7.35 14.29
CA GLN A 74 16.00 -5.99 14.43
C GLN A 74 15.86 -5.54 15.90
N ASN A 75 16.29 -6.37 16.85
CA ASN A 75 16.19 -6.07 18.27
C ASN A 75 17.48 -5.42 18.78
N GLU A 76 17.38 -4.18 19.23
CA GLU A 76 18.53 -3.36 19.62
C GLU A 76 19.17 -3.86 20.91
N TYR A 77 18.37 -4.47 21.79
CA TYR A 77 18.86 -5.15 23.00
C TYR A 77 19.75 -6.37 22.69
N THR A 78 19.68 -6.89 21.47
CA THR A 78 20.52 -7.99 20.98
C THR A 78 21.79 -7.46 20.31
N ARG A 79 21.78 -6.22 19.81
CA ARG A 79 22.94 -5.58 19.13
C ARG A 79 23.91 -4.87 20.08
N SER A 80 23.43 -4.41 21.23
CA SER A 80 24.22 -3.60 22.18
C SER A 80 24.96 -4.43 23.26
N ARG A 81 25.20 -5.72 23.02
CA ARG A 81 25.93 -6.61 23.94
C ARG A 81 27.28 -6.98 23.37
#